data_AF-A0A954QDH3-F1
#
_entry.id   AF-A0A954QDH3-F1
#
_cell.length_a   1.000
_cell.length_b   1.000
_cell.length_c   1.000
_cell.angle_alpha   90.00
_cell.angle_beta   90.00
_cell.angle_gamma   90.00
#
_symmetry.space_group_name_H-M   'P 1'
#
loop_
_entity.id
_entity.type
_entity.pdbx_description
1 polymer ?
#
loop_
_entity_poly.entity_id
_entity_poly.type
_entity_poly.pdbx_seq_one_letter_code
_entity_poly.pdbx_strand_id
1 'polypeptide(L)'
;DEEQHAAARAAFAQVAAAMTAEAQFAPPADEGQADDQAIAAGRKLITGGLAEVLDSGMTCIDCHKFHDEGSNGYGPDLTDYMSREWLIAFVKNPADERFYGDNNDRMPAFAPHDDPRRNQLDDKSIELIVDWLRGDWQRPDGESNSAP
;
A
#
# COMPACT_ATOMS: atom_id res chain seq x y z
N ASP A 1 26.60 -6.59 -9.73
CA ASP A 1 26.88 -6.66 -11.19
C ASP A 1 25.55 -6.81 -11.94
N GLU A 2 25.56 -7.05 -13.26
CA GLU A 2 24.35 -7.14 -14.09
C GLU A 2 23.40 -8.28 -13.67
N GLU A 3 23.97 -9.41 -13.21
CA GLU A 3 23.21 -10.55 -12.72
C GLU A 3 22.48 -10.22 -11.42
N GLN A 4 23.18 -9.60 -10.45
CA GLN A 4 22.55 -9.12 -9.22
C GLN A 4 21.44 -8.10 -9.48
N HIS A 5 21.64 -7.18 -10.43
CA HIS A 5 20.59 -6.22 -10.79
C HIS A 5 19.37 -6.90 -11.43
N ALA A 6 19.57 -7.89 -12.29
CA ALA A 6 18.48 -8.67 -12.87
C ALA A 6 17.71 -9.44 -11.78
N ALA A 7 18.43 -10.05 -10.82
CA ALA A 7 17.84 -10.75 -9.70
C ALA A 7 17.02 -9.80 -8.80
N ALA A 8 17.57 -8.63 -8.47
CA ALA A 8 16.85 -7.60 -7.71
C ALA A 8 15.59 -7.13 -8.44
N ARG A 9 15.66 -6.88 -9.76
CA ARG A 9 14.48 -6.49 -10.54
C ARG A 9 13.39 -7.57 -10.52
N ALA A 10 13.78 -8.84 -10.65
CA ALA A 10 12.82 -9.95 -10.57
C ALA A 10 12.19 -10.05 -9.18
N ALA A 11 12.98 -9.90 -8.11
CA ALA A 11 12.47 -9.88 -6.73
C ALA A 11 11.50 -8.72 -6.49
N PHE A 12 11.84 -7.50 -6.92
CA PHE A 12 10.94 -6.34 -6.79
C PHE A 12 9.65 -6.48 -7.60
N ALA A 13 9.67 -7.18 -8.76
CA ALA A 13 8.44 -7.47 -9.49
C ALA A 13 7.51 -8.41 -8.69
N GLN A 14 8.06 -9.39 -7.98
CA GLN A 14 7.27 -10.27 -7.10
C GLN A 14 6.76 -9.52 -5.86
N VAL A 15 7.58 -8.64 -5.27
CA VAL A 15 7.14 -7.76 -4.18
C VAL A 15 6.00 -6.86 -4.63
N ALA A 16 6.10 -6.27 -5.84
CA ALA A 16 5.03 -5.46 -6.41
C ALA A 16 3.74 -6.27 -6.58
N ALA A 17 3.83 -7.50 -7.11
CA ALA A 17 2.67 -8.40 -7.21
C ALA A 17 2.00 -8.66 -5.85
N ALA A 18 2.79 -8.92 -4.79
CA ALA A 18 2.26 -9.09 -3.45
C ALA A 18 1.58 -7.81 -2.93
N MET A 19 2.19 -6.63 -3.12
CA MET A 19 1.61 -5.37 -2.67
C MET A 19 0.34 -4.98 -3.45
N THR A 20 0.28 -5.28 -4.75
CA THR A 20 -0.95 -5.12 -5.55
C THR A 20 -2.07 -6.02 -5.02
N ALA A 21 -1.75 -7.24 -4.56
CA ALA A 21 -2.75 -8.11 -3.95
C ALA A 21 -3.30 -7.55 -2.62
N GLU A 22 -2.46 -6.88 -1.82
CA GLU A 22 -2.90 -6.20 -0.58
C GLU A 22 -3.83 -5.02 -0.85
N ALA A 23 -3.78 -4.42 -2.04
CA ALA A 23 -4.65 -3.31 -2.41
C ALA A 23 -6.12 -3.73 -2.58
N GLN A 24 -6.40 -5.04 -2.65
CA GLN A 24 -7.74 -5.62 -2.83
C GLN A 24 -8.51 -4.93 -3.97
N PHE A 25 -7.77 -4.54 -5.01
CA PHE A 25 -8.27 -3.82 -6.17
C PHE A 25 -8.30 -4.77 -7.36
N ALA A 26 -9.38 -4.73 -8.15
CA ALA A 26 -9.44 -5.45 -9.41
C ALA A 26 -8.68 -4.63 -10.47
N PRO A 27 -7.51 -5.09 -10.96
CA PRO A 27 -6.80 -4.35 -11.99
C PRO A 27 -7.66 -4.22 -13.26
N PRO A 28 -7.41 -3.19 -14.10
CA PRO A 28 -7.98 -3.11 -15.44
C PRO A 28 -7.82 -4.43 -16.19
N ALA A 29 -8.80 -4.81 -17.01
CA ALA A 29 -8.86 -6.14 -17.62
C ALA A 29 -7.68 -6.46 -18.56
N ASP A 30 -6.91 -5.45 -18.99
CA ASP A 30 -5.70 -5.55 -19.80
C ASP A 30 -4.40 -5.69 -19.00
N GLU A 31 -4.41 -5.34 -17.71
CA GLU A 31 -3.33 -5.58 -16.77
C GLU A 31 -3.59 -6.92 -16.06
N GLY A 32 -3.11 -8.01 -16.67
CA GLY A 32 -3.31 -9.36 -16.14
C GLY A 32 -2.98 -9.46 -14.64
N GLN A 33 -3.82 -10.20 -13.90
CA GLN A 33 -3.58 -10.45 -12.48
C GLN A 33 -2.32 -11.29 -12.31
N ALA A 34 -1.47 -10.91 -11.36
CA ALA A 34 -0.37 -11.76 -10.93
C ALA A 34 -0.92 -13.09 -10.42
N ASP A 35 -0.24 -14.20 -10.74
CA ASP A 35 -0.65 -15.50 -10.24
C ASP A 35 -0.36 -15.67 -8.74
N ASP A 36 -1.03 -16.63 -8.12
CA ASP A 36 -0.88 -16.93 -6.69
C ASP A 36 0.56 -17.27 -6.29
N GLN A 37 1.36 -17.81 -7.22
CA GLN A 37 2.74 -18.18 -6.97
C GLN A 37 3.63 -16.94 -6.87
N ALA A 38 3.45 -15.95 -7.75
CA ALA A 38 4.17 -14.69 -7.73
C ALA A 38 3.83 -13.89 -6.46
N ILE A 39 2.55 -13.86 -6.08
CA ILE A 39 2.09 -13.22 -4.83
C ILE A 39 2.73 -13.90 -3.61
N ALA A 40 2.68 -15.24 -3.54
CA ALA A 40 3.28 -15.98 -2.43
C ALA A 40 4.81 -15.80 -2.36
N ALA A 41 5.50 -15.74 -3.50
CA ALA A 41 6.93 -15.44 -3.55
C ALA A 41 7.23 -14.02 -3.06
N GLY A 42 6.45 -13.02 -3.51
CA GLY A 42 6.57 -11.64 -3.07
C GLY A 42 6.41 -11.47 -1.57
N ARG A 43 5.42 -12.14 -0.96
CA ARG A 43 5.22 -12.11 0.50
C ARG A 43 6.43 -12.63 1.27
N LYS A 44 7.05 -13.73 0.81
CA LYS A 44 8.28 -14.27 1.42
C LYS A 44 9.48 -13.32 1.27
N LEU A 45 9.56 -12.59 0.16
CA LEU A 45 10.59 -11.58 -0.04
C LEU A 45 10.41 -10.42 0.95
N ILE A 46 9.18 -9.93 1.12
CA ILE A 46 8.84 -8.86 2.08
C ILE A 46 9.26 -9.26 3.50
N THR A 47 8.93 -10.49 3.91
CA THR A 47 9.15 -10.98 5.28
C THR A 47 10.55 -11.52 5.56
N GLY A 48 11.50 -11.32 4.65
CA GLY A 48 12.91 -11.59 4.93
C GLY A 48 13.75 -12.05 3.75
N GLY A 49 13.12 -12.65 2.73
CA GLY A 49 13.84 -13.20 1.58
C GLY A 49 14.64 -12.16 0.78
N LEU A 50 14.30 -10.87 0.89
CA LEU A 50 15.03 -9.80 0.22
C LEU A 50 16.47 -9.63 0.72
N ALA A 51 16.77 -10.04 1.97
CA ALA A 51 18.14 -9.99 2.52
C ALA A 51 19.12 -10.89 1.75
N GLU A 52 18.64 -11.94 1.08
CA GLU A 52 19.47 -12.82 0.25
C GLU A 52 19.72 -12.23 -1.15
N VAL A 53 18.93 -11.24 -1.55
CA VAL A 53 18.97 -10.62 -2.88
C VAL A 53 19.73 -9.29 -2.86
N LEU A 54 19.65 -8.54 -1.76
CA LEU A 54 20.28 -7.23 -1.62
C LEU A 54 21.59 -7.31 -0.84
N ASP A 55 22.63 -6.66 -1.36
CA ASP A 55 23.94 -6.58 -0.69
C ASP A 55 23.89 -5.91 0.70
N SER A 56 22.84 -5.12 0.99
CA SER A 56 22.63 -4.51 2.30
C SER A 56 22.20 -5.50 3.38
N GLY A 57 21.68 -6.68 3.00
CA GLY A 57 21.05 -7.62 3.91
C GLY A 57 19.75 -7.11 4.56
N MET A 58 19.25 -5.95 4.13
CA MET A 58 18.05 -5.31 4.68
C MET A 58 16.78 -5.98 4.15
N THR A 59 15.80 -6.14 5.02
CA THR A 59 14.47 -6.64 4.69
C THR A 59 13.44 -5.50 4.71
N CYS A 60 12.25 -5.74 4.14
CA CYS A 60 11.17 -4.76 4.22
C CYS A 60 10.66 -4.60 5.66
N ILE A 61 10.63 -5.71 6.40
CA ILE A 61 10.10 -5.75 7.77
C ILE A 61 11.04 -5.19 8.84
N ASP A 62 12.28 -4.85 8.46
CA ASP A 62 13.20 -4.11 9.33
C ASP A 62 12.66 -2.70 9.66
N CYS A 63 11.85 -2.14 8.76
CA CYS A 63 11.23 -0.81 8.91
C CYS A 63 9.71 -0.86 8.92
N HIS A 64 9.09 -1.76 8.16
CA HIS A 64 7.64 -1.81 7.99
C HIS A 64 7.02 -2.97 8.77
N LYS A 65 5.81 -2.77 9.29
CA LYS A 65 4.96 -3.90 9.68
C LYS A 65 4.32 -4.52 8.43
N PHE A 66 4.21 -5.84 8.39
CA PHE A 66 3.46 -6.57 7.38
C PHE A 66 2.79 -7.80 7.98
N HIS A 67 1.46 -7.79 8.06
CA HIS A 67 0.64 -8.76 8.80
C HIS A 67 1.14 -8.92 10.24
N ASP A 68 1.55 -10.11 10.65
CA ASP A 68 2.05 -10.40 11.99
C ASP A 68 3.57 -10.20 12.13
N GLU A 69 4.24 -9.75 11.07
CA GLU A 69 5.69 -9.59 11.01
C GLU A 69 6.11 -8.10 11.03
N GLY A 70 7.30 -7.83 11.57
CA GLY A 70 7.79 -6.47 11.78
C GLY A 70 7.09 -5.72 12.92
N SER A 71 7.31 -4.40 12.99
CA SER A 71 6.74 -3.53 14.02
C SER A 71 6.45 -2.14 13.47
N ASN A 72 5.47 -1.45 14.08
CA ASN A 72 5.19 -0.06 13.78
C ASN A 72 6.32 0.87 14.29
N GLY A 73 6.33 2.12 13.79
CA GLY A 73 7.15 3.21 14.34
C GLY A 73 8.34 3.65 13.47
N TYR A 74 8.84 2.81 12.57
CA TYR A 74 9.91 3.18 11.62
C TYR A 74 9.39 3.50 10.22
N GLY A 75 8.43 2.72 9.75
CA GLY A 75 7.72 2.92 8.50
C GLY A 75 6.26 2.54 8.64
N PRO A 76 5.41 2.95 7.67
CA PRO A 76 3.99 2.62 7.70
C PRO A 76 3.76 1.12 7.64
N ASP A 77 2.73 0.66 8.36
CA ASP A 77 2.18 -0.67 8.25
C ASP A 77 1.69 -0.92 6.82
N LEU A 78 2.27 -1.93 6.17
CA LEU A 78 1.97 -2.34 4.80
C LEU A 78 0.87 -3.42 4.74
N THR A 79 0.30 -3.82 5.88
CA THR A 79 -0.86 -4.71 5.92
C THR A 79 -2.04 -4.04 5.22
N ASP A 80 -2.63 -4.73 4.24
CA ASP A 80 -3.70 -4.19 3.39
C ASP A 80 -3.30 -2.88 2.68
N TYR A 81 -2.01 -2.70 2.37
CA TYR A 81 -1.50 -1.49 1.72
C TYR A 81 -2.31 -1.13 0.47
N MET A 82 -2.72 0.14 0.37
CA MET A 82 -3.61 0.69 -0.68
C MET A 82 -5.03 0.09 -0.76
N SER A 83 -5.45 -0.77 0.16
CA SER A 83 -6.87 -1.10 0.32
C SER A 83 -7.70 0.17 0.61
N ARG A 84 -9.01 0.07 0.43
CA ARG A 84 -9.93 1.18 0.69
C ARG A 84 -9.80 1.66 2.15
N GLU A 85 -9.78 0.72 3.08
CA GLU A 85 -9.68 0.96 4.52
C GLU A 85 -8.33 1.58 4.89
N TRP A 86 -7.24 1.09 4.29
CA TRP A 86 -5.91 1.63 4.49
C TRP A 86 -5.84 3.10 4.03
N LEU A 87 -6.35 3.39 2.84
CA LEU A 87 -6.37 4.76 2.29
C LEU A 87 -7.25 5.70 3.11
N ILE A 88 -8.43 5.25 3.56
CA ILE A 88 -9.29 6.03 4.45
C ILE A 88 -8.54 6.36 5.74
N ALA A 89 -7.95 5.36 6.41
CA ALA A 89 -7.21 5.58 7.64
C ALA A 89 -6.02 6.54 7.43
N PHE A 90 -5.30 6.38 6.33
CA PHE A 90 -4.15 7.21 5.97
C PHE A 90 -4.53 8.67 5.73
N VAL A 91 -5.58 8.93 4.95
CA VAL A 91 -6.08 10.29 4.68
C VAL A 91 -6.65 10.92 5.95
N LYS A 92 -7.29 10.14 6.83
CA LYS A 92 -7.78 10.63 8.12
C LYS A 92 -6.64 11.14 8.98
N ASN A 93 -5.60 10.34 9.17
CA ASN A 93 -4.46 10.69 10.01
C ASN A 93 -3.16 9.96 9.62
N PRO A 94 -2.30 10.55 8.76
CA PRO A 94 -1.01 9.96 8.41
C PRO A 94 0.03 10.03 9.54
N ALA A 95 -0.25 10.77 10.62
CA ALA A 95 0.57 10.84 11.82
C ALA A 95 0.20 9.77 12.88
N ASP A 96 -0.72 8.85 12.56
CA ASP A 96 -0.98 7.68 13.43
C ASP A 96 0.28 6.79 13.54
N GLU A 97 0.43 6.08 14.65
CA GLU A 97 1.56 5.15 14.89
C GLU A 97 1.62 4.04 13.84
N ARG A 98 0.46 3.66 13.28
CA ARG A 98 0.37 2.72 12.15
C ARG A 98 1.08 3.24 10.89
N PHE A 99 1.26 4.56 10.75
CA PHE A 99 1.84 5.17 9.55
C PHE A 99 3.21 5.79 9.85
N TYR A 100 3.31 7.12 9.82
CA TYR A 100 4.57 7.81 10.03
C TYR A 100 4.78 8.27 11.48
N GLY A 101 3.74 8.24 12.32
CA GLY A 101 3.84 8.73 13.70
C GLY A 101 4.46 10.12 13.77
N ASP A 102 5.43 10.28 14.68
CA ASP A 102 6.19 11.52 14.87
C ASP A 102 7.11 11.87 13.67
N ASN A 103 7.34 10.94 12.74
CA ASN A 103 8.15 11.17 11.52
C ASN A 103 7.33 11.78 10.37
N ASN A 104 6.03 12.07 10.57
CA ASN A 104 5.22 12.73 9.56
C ASN A 104 5.58 14.22 9.42
N ASP A 105 6.37 14.56 8.40
CA ASP A 105 6.85 15.94 8.16
C ASP A 105 5.81 16.82 7.42
N ARG A 106 5.14 16.28 6.39
CA ARG A 106 4.36 17.10 5.43
C ARG A 106 2.94 16.65 5.14
N MET A 107 2.51 15.45 5.55
CA MET A 107 1.19 14.95 5.16
C MET A 107 0.12 15.46 6.14
N PRO A 108 -0.89 16.20 5.66
CA PRO A 108 -1.94 16.73 6.51
C PRO A 108 -2.89 15.62 6.98
N ALA A 109 -3.38 15.73 8.21
CA ALA A 109 -4.47 14.92 8.72
C ALA A 109 -5.80 15.64 8.46
N PHE A 110 -6.69 15.03 7.66
CA PHE A 110 -7.95 15.66 7.30
C PHE A 110 -9.08 15.39 8.30
N ALA A 111 -8.99 14.30 9.06
CA ALA A 111 -9.95 13.95 10.09
C ALA A 111 -9.31 13.22 11.29
N PRO A 112 -8.41 13.89 12.05
CA PRO A 112 -7.70 13.27 13.18
C PRO A 112 -8.52 13.22 14.49
N HIS A 113 -9.74 13.77 14.54
CA HIS A 113 -10.52 13.86 15.78
C HIS A 113 -11.76 12.97 15.75
N ASP A 114 -12.09 12.37 16.90
CA ASP A 114 -13.32 11.58 17.08
C ASP A 114 -14.60 12.43 16.94
N ASP A 115 -14.54 13.72 17.27
CA ASP A 115 -15.65 14.66 17.05
C ASP A 115 -15.60 15.18 15.61
N PRO A 116 -16.54 14.80 14.72
CA PRO A 116 -16.49 15.14 13.30
C PRO A 116 -16.51 16.65 13.04
N ARG A 117 -17.06 17.44 13.97
CA ARG A 117 -17.16 18.91 13.83
C ARG A 117 -15.80 19.61 13.94
N ARG A 118 -14.77 18.90 14.41
CA ARG A 118 -13.40 19.39 14.53
C ARG A 118 -12.54 19.01 13.32
N ASN A 119 -13.05 18.17 12.42
CA ASN A 119 -12.32 17.69 11.26
C ASN A 119 -12.51 18.61 10.06
N GLN A 120 -11.51 18.63 9.17
CA GLN A 120 -11.60 19.40 7.92
C GLN A 120 -12.52 18.72 6.91
N LEU A 121 -12.49 17.38 6.88
CA LEU A 121 -13.37 16.56 6.06
C LEU A 121 -14.19 15.63 6.97
N ASP A 122 -15.43 15.38 6.60
CA ASP A 122 -16.21 14.30 7.20
C ASP A 122 -15.84 12.94 6.58
N ASP A 123 -16.24 11.86 7.25
CA ASP A 123 -15.93 10.50 6.81
C ASP A 123 -16.46 10.24 5.38
N LYS A 124 -17.64 10.78 5.04
CA LYS A 124 -18.24 10.57 3.73
C LYS A 124 -17.43 11.21 2.60
N SER A 125 -16.88 12.40 2.83
CA SER A 125 -16.03 13.09 1.86
C SER A 125 -14.73 12.34 1.65
N ILE A 126 -14.12 11.83 2.72
CA ILE A 126 -12.89 11.02 2.64
C ILE A 126 -13.16 9.73 1.86
N GLU A 127 -14.25 9.02 2.17
CA GLU A 127 -14.66 7.83 1.42
C GLU A 127 -14.82 8.12 -0.07
N LEU A 128 -15.51 9.19 -0.45
CA LEU A 128 -15.71 9.55 -1.86
C LEU A 128 -14.39 9.86 -2.57
N ILE A 129 -13.45 10.53 -1.91
CA ILE A 129 -12.12 10.81 -2.46
C ILE A 129 -11.35 9.50 -2.65
N VAL A 130 -11.37 8.60 -1.66
CA VAL A 130 -10.69 7.31 -1.74
C VAL A 130 -11.29 6.43 -2.83
N ASP A 131 -12.62 6.35 -2.91
CA ASP A 131 -13.34 5.62 -3.96
C ASP A 131 -12.99 6.20 -5.35
N TRP A 132 -12.88 7.53 -5.47
CA TRP A 132 -12.42 8.18 -6.69
C TRP A 132 -10.97 7.83 -7.07
N LEU A 133 -10.04 7.90 -6.10
CA LEU A 133 -8.63 7.57 -6.29
C LEU A 133 -8.43 6.11 -6.71
N ARG A 134 -9.23 5.20 -6.14
CA ARG A 134 -9.20 3.78 -6.46
C ARG A 134 -9.92 3.44 -7.76
N GLY A 135 -10.70 4.36 -8.33
CA GLY A 135 -11.56 4.06 -9.47
C GLY A 135 -12.82 3.26 -9.11
N ASP A 136 -13.11 3.08 -7.83
CA ASP A 136 -14.25 2.33 -7.28
C ASP A 136 -15.55 3.18 -7.26
N TRP A 137 -15.83 3.90 -8.33
CA TRP A 137 -16.99 4.80 -8.42
C TRP A 137 -17.83 4.54 -9.68
N GLN A 138 -19.15 4.74 -9.57
CA GLN A 138 -20.06 4.56 -10.70
C GLN A 138 -19.82 5.62 -11.78
N ARG A 139 -19.40 5.18 -12.97
CA ARG A 139 -19.37 6.00 -14.19
C ARG A 139 -20.71 5.93 -14.92
N PRO A 140 -21.06 6.97 -15.69
CA PRO A 140 -22.16 6.88 -16.66
C PRO A 140 -21.92 5.71 -17.63
N ASP A 141 -23.00 5.05 -18.06
CA ASP A 141 -22.92 3.91 -18.97
C ASP A 141 -22.16 4.27 -20.26
N GLY A 142 -21.10 3.52 -20.59
CA GLY A 142 -20.41 3.59 -21.89
C GLY A 142 -18.92 3.95 -21.88
N GLU A 143 -18.31 4.24 -20.73
CA GLU A 143 -16.85 4.49 -20.62
C GLU A 143 -16.13 3.29 -19.98
N SER A 144 -15.32 2.58 -20.77
CA SER A 144 -14.46 1.49 -20.26
C SER A 144 -13.27 2.05 -19.48
N ASN A 145 -12.84 1.29 -18.47
CA ASN A 145 -11.74 1.63 -17.59
C ASN A 145 -10.39 1.55 -18.33
N SER A 146 -9.97 2.65 -18.93
CA SER A 146 -8.56 2.92 -19.18
C SER A 146 -8.17 4.01 -18.19
N ALA A 147 -7.54 3.62 -17.08
CA ALA A 147 -6.86 4.60 -16.24
C ALA A 147 -5.78 5.31 -17.10
N PRO A 148 -5.52 6.61 -16.87
CA PRO A 148 -4.41 7.31 -17.52
C PRO A 148 -3.05 6.75 -17.10
#